data_AF-A0A928UXE6-F1
#
_entry.id   AF-A0A928UXE6-F1
#
_cell.length_a   1.000
_cell.length_b   1.000
_cell.length_c   1.000
_cell.angle_alpha   90.00
_cell.angle_beta   90.00
_cell.angle_gamma   90.00
#
_symmetry.space_group_name_H-M   'P 1'
#
loop_
_entity.id
_entity.type
_entity.pdbx_description
1 polymer ?
#
loop_
_entity_poly.entity_id
_entity_poly.type
_entity_poly.pdbx_seq_one_letter_code
_entity_poly.pdbx_strand_id
1 'polypeptide(L)'
;MQTHNATIDRKELSATLKLALGETVLEIVLTEDRPNDVKSVFNKLLEQLKKGEFEFNLTDDKEDLYHHICKEYITQLNAELKSTYSELQDNGLIQLK
;
A
#
# COMPACT_ATOMS: atom_id res chain seq x y z
N MET A 1 3.74 6.93 13.62
CA MET A 1 3.23 6.73 12.27
C MET A 1 4.26 7.20 11.25
N GLN A 2 4.76 6.30 10.42
CA GLN A 2 5.66 6.62 9.31
C GLN A 2 4.88 6.78 8.00
N THR A 3 5.19 7.78 7.18
CA THR A 3 4.56 7.96 5.86
C THR A 3 5.53 7.52 4.78
N HIS A 4 5.10 6.57 3.96
CA HIS A 4 5.82 6.01 2.82
C HIS A 4 5.30 6.60 1.51
N ASN A 5 6.12 6.55 0.46
CA ASN A 5 5.71 7.07 -0.84
C ASN A 5 5.04 5.97 -1.69
N ALA A 6 3.94 6.32 -2.34
CA ALA A 6 3.33 5.54 -3.41
C ALA A 6 3.41 6.32 -4.73
N THR A 7 3.71 5.64 -5.83
CA THR A 7 3.83 6.25 -7.16
C THR A 7 3.18 5.38 -8.21
N ILE A 8 2.87 5.95 -9.38
CA ILE A 8 2.26 5.23 -10.49
C ILE A 8 3.26 5.17 -11.64
N ASP A 9 3.68 3.96 -12.00
CA ASP A 9 4.48 3.70 -13.19
C ASP A 9 3.55 3.40 -14.37
N ARG A 10 3.45 4.36 -15.29
CA ARG A 10 2.61 4.29 -16.48
C ARG A 10 3.46 3.90 -17.69
N LYS A 11 3.08 2.81 -18.35
CA LYS A 11 3.61 2.37 -19.63
C LYS A 11 2.49 2.36 -20.68
N GLU A 12 2.85 2.21 -21.94
CA GLU A 12 1.93 2.32 -23.08
C GLU A 12 0.67 1.44 -22.96
N LEU A 13 0.80 0.23 -22.41
CA LEU A 13 -0.30 -0.74 -22.27
C LEU A 13 -0.55 -1.20 -20.83
N SER A 14 0.15 -0.64 -19.85
CA SER A 14 0.07 -1.11 -18.47
C SER A 14 0.31 0.01 -17.48
N ALA A 15 -0.36 -0.05 -16.33
CA ALA A 15 -0.09 0.83 -15.21
C ALA A 15 0.20 -0.01 -13.96
N THR A 16 1.21 0.39 -13.19
CA THR A 16 1.63 -0.30 -11.96
C THR A 16 1.69 0.68 -10.80
N LEU A 17 0.98 0.38 -9.72
CA LEU A 17 1.11 1.09 -8.45
C LEU A 17 2.34 0.55 -7.71
N LYS A 18 3.26 1.45 -7.36
CA LYS A 18 4.49 1.15 -6.62
C LYS A 18 4.40 1.69 -5.20
N LEU A 19 4.59 0.82 -4.21
CA LEU A 19 4.56 1.14 -2.78
C LEU A 19 5.98 1.02 -2.21
N ALA A 20 6.60 2.14 -1.85
CA ALA A 20 7.99 2.16 -1.37
C ALA A 20 8.08 1.96 0.16
N LEU A 21 8.65 0.83 0.59
CA LEU A 21 8.84 0.44 1.99
C LEU A 21 10.35 0.32 2.28
N GLY A 22 10.98 1.45 2.61
CA GLY A 22 12.43 1.51 2.80
C GLY A 22 13.17 1.15 1.51
N GLU A 23 13.95 0.08 1.54
CA GLU A 23 14.69 -0.43 0.38
C GLU A 23 13.86 -1.35 -0.53
N THR A 24 12.65 -1.73 -0.11
CA THR A 24 11.77 -2.62 -0.88
C THR A 24 10.68 -1.81 -1.58
N VAL A 25 10.40 -2.14 -2.84
CA VAL A 25 9.24 -1.61 -3.57
C VAL A 25 8.28 -2.76 -3.85
N LEU A 26 7.03 -2.63 -3.40
CA LEU A 26 5.96 -3.56 -3.75
C LEU A 26 5.21 -3.03 -4.96
N GLU A 27 4.83 -3.92 -5.87
CA GLU A 27 4.23 -3.56 -7.15
C GLU A 27 2.86 -4.22 -7.30
N ILE A 28 1.88 -3.45 -7.75
CA ILE A 28 0.54 -3.91 -8.08
C ILE A 28 0.23 -3.49 -9.51
N VAL A 29 0.13 -4.45 -10.41
CA VAL A 29 -0.28 -4.19 -11.80
C VAL A 29 -1.78 -3.93 -11.83
N LEU A 30 -2.19 -2.75 -12.29
CA LEU A 30 -3.58 -2.27 -12.28
C LEU A 30 -4.36 -2.73 -13.51
N THR A 31 -3.66 -3.12 -14.57
CA THR A 31 -4.24 -3.49 -15.87
C THR A 31 -4.43 -4.99 -16.05
N GLU A 32 -4.09 -5.78 -15.04
CA GLU A 32 -4.19 -7.23 -15.08
C GLU A 32 -4.95 -7.74 -13.86
N ASP A 33 -5.81 -8.73 -14.05
CA ASP A 33 -6.49 -9.40 -12.94
C ASP A 33 -5.57 -10.44 -12.30
N ARG A 34 -4.76 -9.98 -11.34
CA ARG A 34 -3.79 -10.82 -10.60
C ARG A 34 -4.08 -10.78 -9.09
N PRO A 35 -5.14 -11.46 -8.62
CA PRO A 35 -5.54 -11.42 -7.22
C PRO A 35 -4.49 -12.02 -6.28
N ASN A 36 -3.67 -12.97 -6.76
CA ASN A 36 -2.60 -13.57 -5.95
C ASN A 36 -1.43 -12.60 -5.71
N ASP A 37 -1.16 -11.70 -6.65
CA ASP A 37 -0.09 -10.70 -6.52
C ASP A 37 -0.51 -9.65 -5.48
N VAL A 38 -1.76 -9.20 -5.54
CA VAL A 38 -2.34 -8.28 -4.54
C VAL A 38 -2.30 -8.88 -3.14
N LYS A 39 -2.70 -10.15 -2.98
CA LYS A 39 -2.59 -10.88 -1.70
C LYS A 39 -1.15 -10.94 -1.18
N SER A 40 -0.20 -11.21 -2.08
CA SER A 40 1.21 -11.28 -1.72
C SER A 40 1.76 -9.93 -1.26
N VAL A 41 1.35 -8.83 -1.90
CA VAL A 41 1.65 -7.47 -1.46
C VAL A 41 1.06 -7.20 -0.08
N PHE A 42 -0.22 -7.53 0.13
CA PHE A 42 -0.87 -7.32 1.42
C PHE A 42 -0.19 -8.09 2.57
N ASN A 43 0.19 -9.35 2.35
CA ASN A 43 0.93 -10.12 3.35
C ASN A 43 2.25 -9.44 3.75
N LYS A 44 3.00 -8.90 2.79
CA LYS A 44 4.23 -8.14 3.08
C LYS A 44 3.95 -6.85 3.85
N LEU A 45 2.83 -6.19 3.58
CA LEU A 45 2.41 -5.01 4.35
C LEU A 45 2.09 -5.37 5.80
N LEU A 46 1.37 -6.47 6.05
CA LEU A 46 1.10 -6.97 7.40
C LEU A 46 2.37 -7.29 8.18
N GLU A 47 3.38 -7.88 7.52
CA GLU A 47 4.68 -8.14 8.14
C GLU A 47 5.41 -6.86 8.55
N GLN A 48 5.32 -5.80 7.75
CA GLN A 48 5.87 -4.49 8.12
C GLN A 48 5.05 -3.83 9.24
N LEU A 49 3.73 -4.01 9.23
CA LEU A 49 2.81 -3.39 10.18
C LEU A 49 3.08 -3.86 11.62
N LYS A 50 3.58 -5.09 11.77
CA LYS A 50 4.07 -5.63 13.06
C LYS A 50 5.26 -4.85 13.64
N LYS A 51 5.98 -4.08 12.83
CA LYS A 51 7.15 -3.29 13.25
C LYS A 51 6.78 -1.85 13.62
N GLY A 52 5.59 -1.39 13.24
CA GLY A 52 5.08 -0.06 13.54
C GLY A 52 3.99 0.37 12.56
N GLU A 53 3.15 1.32 13.01
CA GLU A 53 2.10 1.91 12.19
C GLU A 53 2.69 2.78 11.07
N PHE A 54 2.19 2.60 9.85
CA PHE A 54 2.57 3.39 8.69
C PHE A 54 1.39 3.59 7.73
N GLU A 55 1.57 4.54 6.82
CA GLU A 55 0.63 4.87 5.74
C GLU A 55 1.38 5.22 4.45
N PHE A 56 0.66 5.31 3.34
CA PHE A 56 1.20 5.76 2.06
C PHE A 56 0.62 7.11 1.63
N ASN A 57 1.48 7.96 1.08
CA ASN A 57 1.06 9.13 0.33
C ASN A 57 1.24 8.87 -1.17
N LEU A 58 0.17 9.04 -1.96
CA LEU A 58 0.25 8.95 -3.42
C LEU A 58 0.88 10.23 -3.97
N THR A 59 2.07 10.11 -4.53
CA THR A 59 2.75 11.17 -5.27
C THR A 59 2.67 10.86 -6.75
N ASP A 60 2.04 11.77 -7.49
CA ASP A 60 1.77 11.58 -8.89
C ASP A 60 1.67 12.94 -9.59
N ASP A 61 2.25 13.05 -10.77
CA ASP A 61 2.38 14.30 -11.54
C ASP A 61 1.28 14.45 -12.60
N LYS A 62 0.43 13.45 -12.76
CA LYS A 62 -0.62 13.41 -13.79
C LYS A 62 -1.97 12.97 -13.23
N GLU A 63 -2.96 13.86 -13.25
CA GLU A 63 -4.33 13.56 -12.81
C GLU A 63 -5.14 12.86 -13.93
N ASP A 64 -4.91 11.56 -14.12
CA ASP A 64 -5.65 10.72 -15.08
C ASP A 64 -6.48 9.62 -14.40
N LEU A 65 -7.09 8.72 -15.19
CA LEU A 65 -7.89 7.63 -14.65
C LEU A 65 -7.10 6.80 -13.62
N TYR A 66 -5.83 6.51 -13.88
CA TYR A 66 -4.99 5.75 -12.96
C TYR A 66 -4.72 6.53 -11.68
N HIS A 67 -4.56 7.86 -11.75
CA HIS A 67 -4.47 8.71 -10.57
C HIS A 67 -5.68 8.53 -9.65
N HIS A 68 -6.89 8.68 -10.20
CA HIS A 68 -8.10 8.57 -9.39
C HIS A 68 -8.28 7.16 -8.80
N ILE A 69 -8.01 6.12 -9.59
CA ILE A 69 -8.05 4.73 -9.10
C ILE A 69 -7.06 4.52 -7.97
N CYS A 70 -5.79 4.92 -8.15
CA CYS A 70 -4.76 4.76 -7.14
C CYS A 70 -5.04 5.60 -5.90
N LYS A 71 -5.62 6.79 -6.04
CA LYS A 71 -5.98 7.65 -4.91
C LYS A 71 -7.01 6.97 -4.02
N GLU A 72 -8.06 6.41 -4.61
CA GLU A 72 -9.06 5.63 -3.86
C GLU A 72 -8.44 4.37 -3.26
N TYR A 73 -7.61 3.66 -4.02
CA TYR A 73 -6.92 2.46 -3.54
C TYR A 73 -6.04 2.74 -2.32
N ILE A 74 -5.21 3.80 -2.37
CA ILE A 74 -4.34 4.20 -1.26
C ILE A 74 -5.16 4.68 -0.06
N THR A 75 -6.25 5.41 -0.30
CA THR A 75 -7.15 5.85 0.78
C THR A 75 -7.75 4.66 1.54
N GLN A 76 -8.26 3.67 0.80
CA GLN A 76 -8.78 2.43 1.38
C GLN A 76 -7.68 1.64 2.07
N LEU A 77 -6.53 1.45 1.42
CA LEU A 77 -5.40 0.72 1.99
C LEU A 77 -4.95 1.32 3.32
N ASN A 78 -4.81 2.64 3.41
CA ASN A 78 -4.40 3.30 4.65
C ASN A 78 -5.43 3.12 5.77
N ALA A 79 -6.72 3.19 5.45
CA ALA A 79 -7.78 2.94 6.42
C ALA A 79 -7.74 1.48 6.95
N GLU A 80 -7.56 0.51 6.05
CA GLU A 80 -7.44 -0.91 6.40
C GLU A 80 -6.18 -1.19 7.23
N LEU A 81 -5.02 -0.63 6.86
CA LEU A 81 -3.78 -0.79 7.62
C LEU A 81 -3.90 -0.21 9.03
N LYS A 82 -4.54 0.96 9.17
CA LYS A 82 -4.77 1.59 10.46
C LYS A 82 -5.72 0.76 11.34
N SER A 83 -6.82 0.28 10.77
CA SER A 83 -7.75 -0.62 11.48
C SER A 83 -7.02 -1.88 11.93
N THR A 84 -6.32 -2.53 11.00
CA THR A 84 -5.58 -3.77 11.27
C THR A 84 -4.53 -3.58 12.35
N TYR A 85 -3.76 -2.48 12.33
CA TYR A 85 -2.77 -2.20 13.37
C TYR A 85 -3.43 -2.04 14.75
N SER A 86 -4.56 -1.34 14.81
CA SER A 86 -5.34 -1.17 16.03
C SER A 86 -5.83 -2.51 16.57
N GLU A 87 -6.37 -3.38 15.70
CA GLU A 87 -6.80 -4.72 16.07
C GLU A 87 -5.63 -5.60 16.56
N LEU A 88 -4.47 -5.53 15.89
CA LEU A 88 -3.26 -6.24 16.32
C LEU A 88 -2.81 -5.78 17.72
N GLN A 89 -2.91 -4.48 18.00
CA GLN A 89 -2.58 -3.91 19.30
C GLN A 89 -3.56 -4.37 20.38
N ASP A 90 -4.87 -4.27 20.11
CA ASP A 90 -5.94 -4.62 21.04
C ASP A 90 -5.91 -6.11 21.41
N ASN A 91 -5.51 -6.96 20.47
CA ASN A 91 -5.33 -8.40 20.69
C ASN A 91 -3.94 -8.77 21.27
N GLY A 92 -3.08 -7.79 21.56
CA GLY A 92 -1.74 -8.01 22.12
C GLY A 92 -0.76 -8.73 21.18
N LEU A 93 -1.02 -8.71 19.88
CA LEU A 93 -0.20 -9.36 18.84
C LEU A 93 1.02 -8.52 18.43
N ILE A 94 1.04 -7.25 18.83
CA ILE A 94 2.17 -6.33 18.70
C ILE A 94 2.39 -5.60 20.03
N GLN A 95 3.64 -5.35 20.38
CA GLN A 95 3.99 -4.60 21.59
C GLN A 95 4.42 -3.19 21.19
N LEU A 96 3.79 -2.18 21.81
CA LEU A 96 4.27 -0.80 21.73
C LEU A 96 5.65 -0.75 22.39
N LYS A 97 6.70 -0.49 21.60
CA LYS A 97 8.04 -0.22 22.12
C LYS A 97 8.11 1.16 22.74
#